data_AF-A0A7V6ZKH3-F1
#
_entry.id   AF-A0A7V6ZKH3-F1
#
_cell.length_a   1.000
_cell.length_b   1.000
_cell.length_c   1.000
_cell.angle_alpha   90.00
_cell.angle_beta   90.00
_cell.angle_gamma   90.00
#
_symmetry.space_group_name_H-M   'P 1'
#
loop_
_entity.id
_entity.type
_entity.pdbx_description
1 polymer ?
#
loop_
_entity_poly.entity_id
_entity_poly.type
_entity_poly.pdbx_seq_one_letter_code
_entity_poly.pdbx_strand_id
1 'polypeptide(L)' 'MLNRIVVVAVFVPLAIILIALAVANRGMVSFTVDPFNPGNPALTVQLPLFVLLFAVAGLGL' A
#
# COMPACT_ATOMS: atom_id res chain seq x y z
N MET A 1 8.02 24.85 15.59
CA MET A 1 8.92 24.33 14.55
C MET A 1 9.14 22.82 14.65
N LEU A 2 9.31 22.26 15.86
CA LEU A 2 9.50 20.81 16.07
C LEU A 2 8.43 19.92 15.43
N ASN A 3 7.13 20.24 15.56
CA ASN A 3 6.06 19.50 14.89
C ASN A 3 6.25 19.38 13.38
N ARG A 4 6.74 20.43 12.71
CA ARG A 4 6.94 20.43 11.26
C ARG A 4 8.09 19.50 10.87
N ILE A 5 9.13 19.47 11.68
CA ILE A 5 10.29 18.59 11.48
C ILE A 5 9.88 17.14 11.67
N VAL A 6 9.11 16.83 12.73
CA VAL A 6 8.60 15.47 12.99
C VAL A 6 7.70 14.99 11.85
N VAL A 7 6.78 15.84 11.38
CA VAL A 7 5.91 15.51 10.24
C VAL A 7 6.74 15.19 9.00
N VAL A 8 7.71 16.04 8.63
CA VAL A 8 8.54 15.80 7.45
C VAL A 8 9.38 14.53 7.61
N ALA A 9 9.97 14.31 8.79
CA ALA A 9 10.80 13.14 9.07
C ALA A 9 10.01 11.81 9.00
N VAL A 10 8.71 11.82 9.26
CA VAL A 10 7.85 10.62 9.17
C VAL A 10 7.22 10.46 7.79
N PHE A 11 6.60 11.51 7.27
CA PHE A 11 5.82 11.42 6.03
C PHE A 11 6.69 11.32 4.77
N VAL A 12 7.88 11.91 4.76
CA VAL A 12 8.75 11.83 3.57
C VAL A 12 9.23 10.40 3.33
N PRO A 13 9.82 9.68 4.31
CA PRO A 13 10.17 8.28 4.13
C PRO A 13 8.96 7.39 3.80
N LEU A 14 7.82 7.63 4.47
CA LEU A 14 6.59 6.89 4.18
C LEU A 14 6.17 7.05 2.72
N ALA A 15 6.17 8.30 2.20
CA ALA A 15 5.83 8.58 0.81
C ALA A 15 6.79 7.89 -0.16
N ILE A 16 8.09 7.87 0.13
CA ILE A 16 9.09 7.18 -0.69
C ILE A 16 8.77 5.67 -0.77
N ILE A 17 8.46 5.04 0.35
CA ILE A 17 8.11 3.61 0.40
C ILE A 17 6.84 3.33 -0.41
N LEU A 18 5.80 4.15 -0.22
CA LEU A 18 4.53 4.00 -0.93
C LEU A 18 4.71 4.16 -2.44
N ILE A 19 5.49 5.14 -2.89
CA ILE A 19 5.81 5.36 -4.30
C ILE A 19 6.61 4.17 -4.85
N ALA A 20 7.63 3.70 -4.14
CA ALA A 20 8.44 2.57 -4.58
C ALA A 20 7.60 1.29 -4.74
N LEU A 21 6.72 0.99 -3.76
CA LEU A 21 5.78 -0.12 -3.84
C LEU A 21 4.83 0.00 -5.03
N ALA A 22 4.28 1.20 -5.26
CA ALA A 22 3.40 1.45 -6.40
C ALA A 22 4.10 1.25 -7.75
N VAL A 23 5.33 1.77 -7.89
CA VAL A 23 6.11 1.66 -9.14
C VAL A 23 6.56 0.22 -9.40
N ALA A 24 7.07 -0.46 -8.37
CA ALA A 24 7.51 -1.86 -8.47
C ALA A 24 6.35 -2.80 -8.80
N ASN A 25 5.14 -2.49 -8.31
CA ASN A 25 3.94 -3.33 -8.45
C ASN A 25 2.88 -2.65 -9.33
N ARG A 26 3.33 -1.97 -10.39
CA ARG A 26 2.44 -1.30 -11.36
C ARG A 26 1.66 -2.27 -12.25
N GLY A 27 2.08 -3.53 -12.34
CA GLY A 27 1.37 -4.61 -13.03
C GLY A 27 0.29 -5.24 -12.15
N MET A 28 -0.41 -6.25 -12.68
CA MET A 28 -1.36 -7.03 -11.89
C MET A 28 -0.62 -7.85 -10.83
N VAL A 29 -0.93 -7.62 -9.56
CA VAL A 29 -0.37 -8.37 -8.44
C VAL A 29 -1.50 -9.10 -7.72
N SER A 30 -1.27 -10.36 -7.36
CA SER A 30 -2.21 -11.13 -6.54
C SER A 30 -2.15 -10.65 -5.10
N PHE A 31 -3.27 -10.11 -4.62
CA PHE A 31 -3.47 -9.77 -3.23
C PHE A 31 -4.49 -10.73 -2.62
N THR A 32 -4.07 -11.53 -1.64
CA THR A 32 -4.91 -12.54 -0.99
C THR A 32 -5.29 -12.07 0.41
N VAL A 33 -6.59 -11.99 0.68
CA VAL A 33 -7.16 -11.60 1.98
C VAL A 33 -7.43 -12.84 2.84
N ASP A 34 -6.42 -13.70 2.95
CA ASP A 34 -6.46 -14.95 3.71
C ASP A 34 -5.05 -15.25 4.24
N PRO A 35 -4.76 -14.93 5.52
CA PRO A 35 -3.43 -15.16 6.08
C PRO A 35 -3.16 -16.64 6.40
N PHE A 36 -4.18 -17.50 6.34
CA PHE A 36 -4.09 -18.91 6.70
C PHE A 36 -4.02 -19.82 5.47
N ASN A 37 -4.53 -19.37 4.32
CA ASN A 37 -4.46 -20.09 3.06
C ASN A 37 -4.02 -19.18 1.89
N PRO A 38 -2.70 -18.93 1.76
CA PRO A 38 -2.15 -18.13 0.67
C PRO A 38 -2.51 -18.71 -0.70
N GLY A 39 -3.00 -17.87 -1.61
CA GLY A 39 -3.39 -18.28 -2.96
C GLY A 39 -4.82 -18.84 -3.08
N ASN A 40 -5.63 -18.77 -2.02
CA ASN A 40 -7.06 -19.09 -2.10
C ASN A 40 -7.76 -18.25 -3.20
N PRO A 41 -8.27 -18.86 -4.29
CA PRO A 41 -8.83 -18.11 -5.41
C PRO A 41 -10.12 -17.38 -5.06
N ALA A 42 -10.85 -17.81 -4.02
CA ALA A 42 -12.08 -17.14 -3.57
C ALA A 42 -11.80 -15.80 -2.85
N LEU A 43 -10.60 -15.64 -2.29
CA LEU A 43 -10.20 -14.45 -1.51
C LEU A 43 -8.98 -13.75 -2.10
N THR A 44 -8.65 -14.03 -3.36
CA THR A 44 -7.55 -13.39 -4.07
C THR A 44 -8.10 -12.47 -5.14
N VAL A 45 -7.62 -11.23 -5.14
CA VAL A 45 -7.93 -10.26 -6.19
C VAL A 45 -6.62 -9.89 -6.90
N GLN A 46 -6.63 -9.85 -8.23
CA GLN A 46 -5.52 -9.29 -8.99
C GLN A 46 -5.79 -7.83 -9.30
N LEU A 47 -4.90 -6.96 -8.84
CA LEU A 47 -4.92 -5.53 -9.15
C LEU A 47 -3.57 -4.90 -8.81
N PRO A 48 -3.21 -3.77 -9.45
CA PRO A 48 -1.98 -3.07 -9.10
C PRO A 48 -2.02 -2.54 -7.67
N LEU A 49 -0.89 -2.60 -6.95
CA LEU A 49 -0.87 -2.23 -5.52
C LEU A 49 -1.26 -0.78 -5.25
N PHE A 50 -1.01 0.14 -6.19
CA PHE A 50 -1.40 1.54 -6.02
C PHE A 50 -2.91 1.71 -5.83
N VAL A 51 -3.73 0.82 -6.40
CA VAL A 51 -5.19 0.84 -6.23
C VAL A 51 -5.54 0.58 -4.77
N LEU A 52 -4.90 -0.41 -4.13
CA LEU A 52 -5.10 -0.71 -2.70
C LEU A 52 -4.61 0.42 -1.82
N LEU A 53 -3.43 0.99 -2.12
CA LEU A 53 -2.88 2.10 -1.35
C LEU A 53 -3.81 3.31 -1.36
N PHE A 54 -4.38 3.68 -2.51
CA PHE A 54 -5.35 4.77 -2.59
C PHE A 54 -6.69 4.41 -1.94
N ALA A 55 -7.15 3.16 -2.03
CA ALA A 55 -8.37 2.73 -1.36
C ALA A 55 -8.24 2.85 0.17
N VAL A 56 -7.14 2.35 0.73
CA VAL A 56 -6.83 2.44 2.17
C VAL A 56 -6.73 3.90 2.62
N ALA A 57 -5.95 4.72 1.89
CA ALA A 57 -5.84 6.14 2.16
C ALA A 57 -7.19 6.89 2.07
N GLY A 58 -8.04 6.55 1.10
CA GLY A 58 -9.38 7.12 0.95
C GLY A 58 -10.36 6.70 2.06
N LEU A 59 -10.17 5.52 2.63
CA LEU A 59 -10.90 5.05 3.81
C LEU A 59 -10.38 5.67 5.12
N GLY A 60 -9.28 6.42 5.08
CA GLY A 60 -8.63 6.99 6.27
C GLY A 60 -7.96 5.95 7.17
N LEU A 61 -7.62 4.80 6.58
CA LEU A 61 -6.85 3.72 7.21
C LEU A 61 -5.38 3.83 6.84
#